data_AF-A0A534BBM5-F1
#
_entry.id   AF-A0A534BBM5-F1
#
_cell.length_a   1.000
_cell.length_b   1.000
_cell.length_c   1.000
_cell.angle_alpha   90.00
_cell.angle_beta   90.00
_cell.angle_gamma   90.00
#
_symmetry.space_group_name_H-M   'P 1'
#
loop_
_entity.id
_entity.type
_entity.pdbx_description
1 polymer ?
#
loop_
_entity_poly.entity_id
_entity_poly.type
_entity_poly.pdbx_seq_one_letter_code
_entity_poly.pdbx_strand_id
1 'polypeptide(L)' 'MSISRRASVQVSIGSVRVGGGAPIVVQSMTNTDTADVEGTAQQVKAL' A
#
# COMPACT_ATOMS: atom_id res chain seq x y z
N MET A 1 7.98 6.67 21.78
CA MET A 1 8.43 7.99 21.26
C MET A 1 7.76 8.18 19.90
N SER A 2 6.93 9.21 19.72
CA SER A 2 6.30 9.47 18.42
C SER A 2 7.17 10.43 17.60
N ILE A 3 7.54 10.02 16.39
CA ILE A 3 8.24 10.89 15.44
C ILE A 3 7.17 11.70 14.69
N SER A 4 7.33 13.01 14.66
CA SER A 4 6.43 13.89 13.90
C SER A 4 6.72 13.74 12.40
N ARG A 5 5.70 13.34 11.62
CA ARG A 5 5.83 13.18 10.17
C ARG A 5 5.81 14.54 9.47
N ARG A 6 6.53 14.64 8.35
CA ARG A 6 6.48 15.81 7.45
C ARG A 6 5.04 16.11 7.02
N ALA A 7 4.68 17.39 7.01
CA ALA A 7 3.44 17.84 6.37
C ALA A 7 3.49 17.53 4.86
N SER A 8 2.53 16.75 4.38
CA SER A 8 2.39 16.36 2.98
C SER A 8 0.97 16.56 2.50
N VAL A 9 0.80 16.76 1.19
CA VAL A 9 -0.53 16.75 0.56
C VAL A 9 -1.12 15.35 0.69
N GLN A 10 -2.41 15.28 1.04
CA GLN A 10 -3.12 14.01 1.07
C GLN A 10 -3.47 13.56 -0.35
N VAL A 11 -3.24 12.29 -0.66
CA VAL A 11 -3.66 11.66 -1.92
C VAL A 11 -4.55 10.45 -1.64
N SER A 12 -5.42 10.12 -2.59
CA SER A 12 -6.27 8.93 -2.52
C SER A 12 -5.80 7.90 -3.55
N ILE A 13 -5.63 6.66 -3.11
CA ILE A 13 -5.29 5.48 -3.93
C ILE A 13 -6.46 4.51 -3.79
N GLY A 14 -7.41 4.55 -4.74
CA GLY A 14 -8.71 3.92 -4.56
C GLY A 14 -9.41 4.45 -3.29
N SER A 15 -9.73 3.58 -2.35
CA SER A 15 -10.34 3.92 -1.06
C SER A 15 -9.33 4.29 0.04
N VAL A 16 -8.03 4.15 -0.21
CA VAL A 16 -6.96 4.38 0.79
C VAL A 16 -6.45 5.82 0.72
N ARG A 17 -6.29 6.48 1.87
CA ARG A 17 -5.72 7.84 1.98
C ARG A 17 -4.27 7.77 2.46
N VAL A 18 -3.37 8.47 1.77
CA VAL A 18 -1.94 8.53 2.09
C VAL A 18 -1.50 9.99 2.26
N GLY A 19 -0.71 10.27 3.29
CA GLY A 19 -0.23 11.63 3.59
C GLY A 19 -1.27 12.49 4.31
N GLY A 20 -0.99 13.79 4.47
CA GLY A 20 -1.94 14.78 5.02
C GLY A 20 -2.46 14.49 6.43
N GLY A 21 -1.74 13.69 7.22
CA GLY A 21 -2.16 13.28 8.57
C GLY A 21 -2.84 11.91 8.63
N ALA A 22 -3.18 11.28 7.50
CA ALA A 22 -3.66 9.90 7.48
C ALA A 22 -2.61 8.92 8.05
N PRO A 23 -3.00 7.82 8.72
CA PRO A 23 -2.06 6.85 9.29
C PRO A 23 -1.00 6.35 8.29
N ILE A 24 0.13 5.85 8.81
CA ILE A 24 1.13 5.19 7.94
C ILE A 24 0.51 3.90 7.42
N VAL A 25 0.45 3.76 6.09
CA VAL A 25 -0.09 2.58 5.42
C VAL A 25 1.07 1.62 5.10
N VAL A 26 0.83 0.32 5.28
CA VAL A 26 1.78 -0.72 4.88
C VAL A 26 1.47 -1.15 3.44
N GLN A 27 2.51 -1.26 2.62
CA GLN A 27 2.42 -1.77 1.26
C GLN A 27 3.31 -3.02 1.15
N SER A 28 2.92 -3.95 0.29
CA SER A 28 3.74 -5.09 -0.14
C SER A 28 3.82 -5.12 -1.68
N MET A 29 4.55 -6.11 -2.20
CA MET A 29 4.73 -6.34 -3.64
C MET A 29 4.71 -7.85 -3.89
N THR A 30 4.05 -8.28 -4.97
CA THR A 30 4.10 -9.67 -5.42
C THR A 30 5.48 -10.01 -5.97
N ASN A 31 5.83 -11.29 -5.97
CA ASN A 31 7.07 -11.81 -6.56
C ASN A 31 6.85 -13.01 -7.49
N THR A 32 5.59 -13.32 -7.77
CA THR A 32 5.15 -14.21 -8.86
C THR A 32 5.44 -13.56 -10.22
N ASP A 33 5.56 -14.37 -11.27
CA ASP A 33 5.54 -13.84 -12.63
C ASP A 33 4.18 -13.17 -12.86
N THR A 34 4.17 -11.88 -13.19
CA THR A 34 2.93 -11.12 -13.37
C THR A 34 2.08 -11.67 -14.52
N ALA A 35 2.67 -12.38 -15.48
CA ALA A 35 1.92 -13.08 -16.52
C ALA A 35 1.15 -14.30 -15.99
N ASP A 36 1.55 -14.88 -14.86
CA ASP A 36 0.79 -15.88 -14.13
C ASP A 36 -0.32 -15.20 -13.32
N VAL A 37 -1.48 -15.06 -13.96
CA VAL A 37 -2.67 -14.40 -13.41
C VAL A 37 -3.14 -15.09 -12.13
N GLU A 38 -3.16 -16.42 -12.10
CA GLU A 38 -3.68 -17.17 -10.95
C GLU A 38 -2.72 -17.08 -9.76
N GLY A 39 -1.43 -17.32 -9.99
CA GLY A 39 -0.41 -17.19 -8.94
C GLY A 39 -0.35 -15.79 -8.35
N THR A 40 -0.41 -14.75 -9.20
CA THR A 40 -0.43 -13.36 -8.76
C THR A 40 -1.67 -13.04 -7.93
N ALA A 41 -2.86 -13.47 -8.37
CA ALA A 41 -4.10 -13.22 -7.62
C ALA A 41 -4.13 -13.92 -6.27
N GLN A 42 -3.63 -15.16 -6.19
CA GLN A 42 -3.51 -15.90 -4.94
C GLN A 42 -2.56 -15.21 -3.96
N GLN A 43 -1.42 -14.72 -4.45
CA GLN A 43 -0.46 -13.98 -3.62
C GLN A 43 -1.05 -12.67 -3.10
N VAL A 44 -1.70 -11.86 -3.96
CA VAL A 44 -2.35 -10.60 -3.55
C VAL A 44 -3.37 -10.84 -2.44
N LYS A 45 -4.14 -11.94 -2.51
CA LYS A 45 -5.11 -12.28 -1.47
C LYS A 45 -4.48 -12.64 -0.12
N ALA A 46 -3.23 -13.09 -0.11
CA ALA A 46 -2.49 -13.48 1.08
C ALA A 46 -1.69 -12.33 1.74
N LEU A 47 -1.59 -11.18 1.06
CA LEU A 47 -0.92 -9.95 1.51
C LEU A 47 -1.91 -9.00 2.19
#